data_AF-A0A2E6XIG0-F1
#
_entry.id   AF-A0A2E6XIG0-F1
#
_cell.length_a   1.000
_cell.length_b   1.000
_cell.length_c   1.000
_cell.angle_alpha   90.00
_cell.angle_beta   90.00
_cell.angle_gamma   90.00
#
_symmetry.space_group_name_H-M   'P 1'
#
loop_
_entity.id
_entity.type
_entity.pdbx_description
1 polymer ?
#
loop_
_entity_poly.entity_id
_entity_poly.type
_entity_poly.pdbx_seq_one_letter_code
_entity_poly.pdbx_strand_id
1 'polypeptide(L)'
;MVNGFDDDLQERLQQAESAEREMQRLQPLASEAPQLRLQKAKAQREQERQRTKEDALTKARNAVQSAADKQNRVPDLLSQAARAVIELYTLLKDVDSSRRQAMEALAIADRVDYDIELEEGEEHERSLDRDTRGLAYALAARHGDARVKELLEECDPGFSLLRGCNLDEPLYRDVANFVVRHAVPKEDPPSGLISQTPAGAPNGMSPEQESEEPSRPDF
;
A
#
# COMPACT_ATOMS: atom_id res chain seq x y z
N MET A 1 -62.83 43.16 -83.95
CA MET A 1 -62.76 42.64 -82.57
C MET A 1 -61.28 42.53 -82.22
N VAL A 2 -60.69 43.59 -81.66
CA VAL A 2 -59.25 43.66 -81.33
C VAL A 2 -59.06 44.17 -79.89
N ASN A 3 -59.98 44.99 -79.38
CA ASN A 3 -59.89 45.60 -78.05
C ASN A 3 -59.95 44.65 -76.83
N GLY A 4 -60.41 43.39 -76.99
CA GLY A 4 -60.51 42.43 -75.86
C GLY A 4 -59.26 41.58 -75.64
N PHE A 5 -58.35 41.51 -76.62
CA PHE A 5 -57.07 40.81 -76.48
C PHE A 5 -56.00 41.71 -75.85
N ASP A 6 -56.10 43.02 -76.05
CA ASP A 6 -55.19 44.00 -75.44
C ASP A 6 -55.45 44.17 -73.94
N ASP A 7 -56.71 44.17 -73.48
CA ASP A 7 -57.05 44.29 -72.05
C ASP A 7 -56.52 43.10 -71.22
N ASP A 8 -56.64 41.85 -71.70
CA ASP A 8 -56.16 40.63 -70.99
C ASP A 8 -54.62 40.57 -70.93
N LEU A 9 -53.94 41.06 -71.97
CA LEU A 9 -52.47 41.24 -71.98
C LEU A 9 -52.04 42.33 -71.00
N GLN A 10 -52.81 43.41 -70.89
CA GLN A 10 -52.52 44.54 -70.03
C GLN A 10 -52.76 44.21 -68.55
N GLU A 11 -53.78 43.40 -68.24
CA GLU A 11 -54.06 42.88 -66.89
C GLU A 11 -52.96 41.89 -66.44
N ARG A 12 -52.49 41.02 -67.34
CA ARG A 12 -51.32 40.14 -67.09
C ARG A 12 -50.03 40.94 -66.89
N LEU A 13 -49.84 42.02 -67.65
CA LEU A 13 -48.70 42.95 -67.47
C LEU A 13 -48.76 43.61 -66.09
N GLN A 14 -49.92 44.10 -65.65
CA GLN A 14 -50.09 44.66 -64.33
C GLN A 14 -49.84 43.63 -63.21
N GLN A 15 -50.30 42.38 -63.39
CA GLN A 15 -49.99 41.31 -62.45
C GLN A 15 -48.50 41.01 -62.40
N ALA A 16 -47.81 40.93 -63.54
CA ALA A 16 -46.37 40.71 -63.59
C ALA A 16 -45.58 41.85 -62.93
N GLU A 17 -45.95 43.11 -63.18
CA GLU A 17 -45.34 44.29 -62.54
C GLU A 17 -45.60 44.30 -61.02
N SER A 18 -46.80 43.90 -60.58
CA SER A 18 -47.12 43.80 -59.15
C SER A 18 -46.30 42.71 -58.46
N ALA A 19 -46.14 41.55 -59.11
CA ALA A 19 -45.33 40.45 -58.63
C ALA A 19 -43.83 40.81 -58.60
N GLU A 20 -43.34 41.59 -59.57
CA GLU A 20 -41.97 42.09 -59.58
C GLU A 20 -41.72 43.07 -58.42
N ARG A 21 -42.66 43.99 -58.16
CA ARG A 21 -42.57 44.90 -57.00
C ARG A 21 -42.61 44.16 -55.67
N GLU A 22 -43.41 43.09 -55.57
CA GLU A 22 -43.43 42.22 -54.39
C GLU A 22 -42.13 41.42 -54.24
N MET A 23 -41.60 40.87 -55.34
CA MET A 23 -40.30 40.20 -55.38
C MET A 23 -39.17 41.13 -54.93
N GLN A 24 -39.12 42.36 -55.46
CA GLN A 24 -38.13 43.37 -55.09
C GLN A 24 -38.24 43.76 -53.61
N ARG A 25 -39.46 43.80 -53.05
CA ARG A 25 -39.69 44.01 -51.61
C ARG A 25 -39.24 42.83 -50.75
N LEU A 26 -39.44 41.60 -51.21
CA LEU A 26 -39.12 40.38 -50.44
C LEU A 26 -37.66 39.96 -50.57
N GLN A 27 -36.97 40.35 -51.64
CA GLN A 27 -35.56 40.05 -51.91
C GLN A 27 -34.60 40.40 -50.74
N PRO A 28 -34.68 41.59 -50.09
CA PRO A 28 -33.84 41.88 -48.92
C PRO A 28 -34.17 40.99 -47.72
N LEU A 29 -35.44 40.66 -47.50
CA LEU A 29 -35.86 39.79 -46.41
C LEU A 29 -35.41 38.34 -46.63
N ALA A 30 -35.45 37.87 -47.89
CA ALA A 30 -35.01 36.55 -48.30
C ALA A 30 -33.48 36.38 -48.21
N SER A 31 -32.70 37.45 -48.40
CA SER A 31 -31.23 37.42 -48.26
C SER A 31 -30.77 37.48 -46.80
N GLU A 32 -31.53 38.11 -45.91
CA GLU A 32 -31.22 38.24 -44.49
C GLU A 32 -31.68 37.03 -43.65
N ALA A 33 -32.79 36.40 -44.00
CA ALA A 33 -33.35 35.27 -43.27
C ALA A 33 -32.38 34.08 -43.04
N PRO A 34 -31.53 33.66 -44.00
CA PRO A 34 -30.54 32.61 -43.78
C PRO A 34 -29.48 32.99 -42.73
N GLN A 35 -29.03 34.25 -42.73
CA GLN A 35 -28.04 34.75 -41.78
C GLN A 35 -28.63 34.80 -40.36
N LEU A 36 -29.87 35.25 -40.23
CA LEU A 36 -30.60 35.26 -38.96
C LEU A 36 -30.83 33.84 -38.42
N ARG A 37 -31.16 32.87 -39.27
CA ARG A 37 -31.26 31.45 -38.88
C ARG A 37 -29.93 30.91 -38.38
N LEU A 38 -28.83 31.22 -39.06
CA LEU A 38 -27.48 30.80 -38.65
C LEU A 38 -27.07 31.43 -37.31
N GLN A 39 -27.33 32.72 -37.12
CA GLN A 39 -27.06 33.40 -35.84
C GLN A 39 -27.89 32.79 -34.71
N LYS A 40 -29.18 32.53 -34.94
CA LYS A 40 -30.06 31.88 -33.97
C LYS A 40 -29.55 30.48 -33.61
N ALA A 41 -29.15 29.67 -34.59
CA ALA A 41 -28.62 28.32 -34.37
C ALA A 41 -27.30 28.35 -33.58
N LYS A 42 -26.41 29.31 -33.86
CA LYS A 42 -25.18 29.51 -33.09
C LYS A 42 -25.47 29.90 -31.63
N ALA A 43 -26.39 30.83 -31.42
CA ALA A 43 -26.80 31.26 -30.08
C ALA A 43 -27.43 30.11 -29.28
N GLN A 44 -28.28 29.29 -29.92
CA GLN A 44 -28.88 28.11 -29.29
C GLN A 44 -27.82 27.07 -28.88
N ARG A 45 -26.87 26.76 -29.78
CA ARG A 45 -25.77 25.84 -29.46
C ARG A 45 -24.89 26.33 -28.30
N GLU A 46 -24.56 27.62 -28.27
CA GLU A 46 -23.76 28.16 -27.18
C GLU A 46 -24.52 28.11 -25.84
N GLN A 47 -25.83 28.38 -25.85
CA GLN A 47 -26.66 28.27 -24.66
C GLN A 47 -26.78 26.82 -24.16
N GLU A 48 -26.97 25.85 -25.06
CA GLU A 48 -26.97 24.42 -24.71
C GLU A 48 -25.62 23.96 -24.14
N ARG A 49 -24.52 24.43 -24.73
CA ARG A 49 -23.16 24.17 -24.25
C ARG A 49 -22.95 24.74 -22.85
N GLN A 50 -23.38 25.97 -22.61
CA GLN A 50 -23.28 26.62 -21.29
C GLN A 50 -24.08 25.85 -20.24
N ARG A 51 -25.34 25.50 -20.52
CA ARG A 51 -26.18 24.69 -19.63
C ARG A 51 -25.53 23.35 -19.31
N THR A 52 -25.08 22.62 -20.34
CA THR A 52 -24.43 21.31 -20.16
C THR A 52 -23.17 21.43 -19.31
N LYS A 53 -22.38 22.48 -19.52
CA LYS A 53 -21.17 22.76 -18.73
C LYS A 53 -21.51 23.07 -17.27
N GLU A 54 -22.50 23.91 -17.02
CA GLU A 54 -22.96 24.27 -15.68
C GLU A 54 -23.50 23.06 -14.92
N ASP A 55 -24.28 22.20 -15.59
CA ASP A 55 -24.78 20.95 -15.02
C ASP A 55 -23.63 20.01 -14.64
N ALA A 56 -22.63 19.86 -15.52
CA ALA A 56 -21.45 19.05 -15.26
C ALA A 56 -20.62 19.61 -14.09
N LEU A 57 -20.42 20.92 -14.03
CA LEU A 57 -19.72 21.58 -12.93
C LEU A 57 -20.46 21.43 -11.60
N THR A 58 -21.79 21.50 -11.61
CA THR A 58 -22.61 21.31 -10.41
C THR A 58 -22.50 19.88 -9.89
N LYS A 59 -22.56 18.88 -10.80
CA LYS A 59 -22.32 17.47 -10.44
C LYS A 59 -20.91 17.26 -9.87
N ALA A 60 -19.89 17.86 -10.49
CA ALA A 60 -18.52 17.78 -10.01
C ALA A 60 -18.38 18.40 -8.61
N ARG A 61 -18.96 19.58 -8.37
CA ARG A 61 -18.95 20.24 -7.05
C ARG A 61 -19.60 19.37 -5.98
N ASN A 62 -20.76 18.77 -6.29
CA ASN A 62 -21.45 17.89 -5.35
C ASN A 62 -20.64 16.63 -5.03
N ALA A 63 -19.98 16.04 -6.03
CA ALA A 63 -19.11 14.89 -5.84
C ALA A 63 -17.88 15.22 -5.00
N VAL A 64 -17.25 16.39 -5.26
CA VAL A 64 -16.11 16.90 -4.48
C VAL A 64 -16.53 17.16 -3.03
N GLN A 65 -17.68 17.80 -2.80
CA GLN A 65 -18.18 18.04 -1.45
C GLN A 65 -18.45 16.72 -0.72
N SER A 66 -19.10 15.75 -1.37
CA SER A 66 -19.33 14.44 -0.77
C SER A 66 -18.03 13.70 -0.43
N ALA A 67 -16.99 13.85 -1.27
CA ALA A 67 -15.67 13.30 -0.98
C ALA A 67 -15.02 14.01 0.22
N ALA A 68 -15.10 15.34 0.30
CA ALA A 68 -14.59 16.12 1.43
C ALA A 68 -15.28 15.73 2.75
N ASP A 69 -16.60 15.57 2.74
CA ASP A 69 -17.37 15.15 3.91
C ASP A 69 -16.95 13.75 4.39
N LYS A 70 -16.63 12.84 3.46
CA LYS A 70 -16.10 11.51 3.79
C LYS A 70 -14.65 11.57 4.29
N GLN A 71 -13.82 12.44 3.72
CA GLN A 71 -12.45 12.66 4.15
C GLN A 71 -12.39 13.13 5.60
N ASN A 72 -13.35 13.93 6.05
CA ASN A 72 -13.45 14.35 7.44
C ASN A 72 -13.59 13.17 8.43
N ARG A 73 -14.06 12.00 7.98
CA ARG A 73 -14.18 10.78 8.82
C ARG A 73 -12.91 9.94 8.86
N VAL A 74 -11.97 10.16 7.93
CA VAL A 74 -10.75 9.35 7.82
C VAL A 74 -9.86 9.45 9.07
N PRO A 75 -9.60 10.63 9.65
CA PRO A 75 -8.76 10.74 10.85
C PRO A 75 -9.30 9.95 12.04
N ASP A 76 -10.62 9.96 12.25
CA ASP A 76 -11.25 9.25 13.38
C ASP A 76 -11.13 7.74 13.21
N LEU A 77 -11.43 7.22 12.02
CA LEU A 77 -11.31 5.79 11.71
C LEU A 77 -9.85 5.33 11.79
N LEU A 78 -8.92 6.13 11.27
CA LEU A 78 -7.49 5.85 11.36
C LEU A 78 -7.03 5.84 12.82
N SER A 79 -7.51 6.76 13.65
CA SER A 79 -7.19 6.79 15.07
C SER A 79 -7.69 5.57 15.82
N GLN A 80 -8.90 5.09 15.50
CA GLN A 80 -9.45 3.86 16.08
C GLN A 80 -8.66 2.63 15.63
N ALA A 81 -8.37 2.53 14.33
CA ALA A 81 -7.57 1.43 13.79
C ALA A 81 -6.16 1.42 14.40
N ALA A 82 -5.51 2.57 14.53
CA ALA A 82 -4.19 2.70 15.12
C ALA A 82 -4.19 2.25 16.60
N ARG A 83 -5.19 2.65 17.39
CA ARG A 83 -5.31 2.21 18.79
C ARG A 83 -5.46 0.69 18.90
N ALA A 84 -6.35 0.10 18.11
CA ALA A 84 -6.54 -1.35 18.09
C ALA A 84 -5.27 -2.11 17.67
N VAL A 85 -4.53 -1.58 16.68
CA VAL A 85 -3.25 -2.14 16.24
C VAL A 85 -2.18 -2.02 17.32
N ILE A 86 -2.14 -0.91 18.06
CA ILE A 86 -1.22 -0.72 19.20
C ILE A 86 -1.55 -1.70 20.33
N GLU A 87 -2.83 -1.87 20.65
CA GLU A 87 -3.29 -2.85 21.67
C GLU A 87 -2.89 -4.28 21.27
N LEU A 88 -3.13 -4.66 20.01
CA LEU A 88 -2.70 -5.95 19.48
C LEU A 88 -1.18 -6.12 19.55
N TYR A 89 -0.42 -5.07 19.22
CA TYR A 89 1.03 -5.06 19.33
C TYR A 89 1.50 -5.33 20.77
N THR A 90 0.92 -4.62 21.75
CA THR A 90 1.29 -4.80 23.15
C THR A 90 0.97 -6.21 23.63
N LEU A 91 -0.21 -6.73 23.28
CA LEU A 91 -0.62 -8.07 23.66
C LEU A 91 0.30 -9.14 23.07
N LEU A 92 0.61 -9.07 21.78
CA LEU A 92 1.51 -10.03 21.14
C LEU A 92 2.93 -9.97 21.71
N LYS A 93 3.40 -8.79 22.09
CA LYS A 93 4.68 -8.62 22.77
C LYS A 93 4.67 -9.27 24.16
N ASP A 94 3.60 -9.12 24.92
CA ASP A 94 3.45 -9.74 26.24
C ASP A 94 3.38 -11.27 26.12
N VAL A 95 2.66 -11.79 25.11
CA VAL A 95 2.62 -13.22 24.80
C VAL A 95 4.00 -13.76 24.43
N ASP A 96 4.75 -13.08 23.56
CA ASP A 96 6.12 -13.52 23.20
C ASP A 96 7.07 -13.43 24.41
N SER A 97 6.93 -12.42 25.27
CA SER A 97 7.72 -12.32 26.49
C SER A 97 7.45 -13.48 27.45
N SER A 98 6.19 -13.87 27.60
CA SER A 98 5.78 -15.02 28.41
C SER A 98 6.30 -16.33 27.83
N ARG A 99 6.27 -16.47 26.50
CA ARG A 99 6.87 -17.61 25.79
C ARG A 99 8.37 -17.72 26.05
N ARG A 100 9.11 -16.61 26.00
CA ARG A 100 10.56 -16.61 26.30
C ARG A 100 10.84 -16.99 27.74
N GLN A 101 10.08 -16.45 28.69
CA GLN A 101 10.19 -16.84 30.10
C GLN A 101 9.93 -18.33 30.31
N ALA A 102 8.95 -18.90 29.61
CA ALA A 102 8.70 -20.33 29.63
C ALA A 102 9.88 -21.12 29.07
N MET A 103 10.44 -20.70 27.93
CA MET A 103 11.64 -21.33 27.36
C MET A 103 12.86 -21.25 28.29
N GLU A 104 13.08 -20.11 28.94
CA GLU A 104 14.16 -19.94 29.93
C GLU A 104 13.98 -20.88 31.13
N ALA A 105 12.76 -21.00 31.65
CA ALA A 105 12.45 -21.93 32.73
C ALA A 105 12.65 -23.39 32.31
N LEU A 106 12.22 -23.75 31.10
CA LEU A 106 12.42 -25.08 30.53
C LEU A 106 13.90 -25.38 30.26
N ALA A 107 14.70 -24.38 29.88
CA ALA A 107 16.15 -24.54 29.73
C ALA A 107 16.84 -24.82 31.07
N ILE A 108 16.35 -24.26 32.18
CA ILE A 108 16.83 -24.60 33.52
C ILE A 108 16.49 -26.06 33.84
N ALA A 109 15.27 -26.51 33.54
CA ALA A 109 14.86 -27.90 33.77
C ALA A 109 15.72 -28.88 32.94
N ASP A 110 15.88 -28.61 31.64
CA ASP A 110 16.72 -29.42 30.74
C ASP A 110 18.18 -29.49 31.21
N ARG A 111 18.72 -28.39 31.75
CA ARG A 111 20.07 -28.38 32.30
C ARG A 111 20.20 -29.25 33.55
N VAL A 112 19.20 -29.23 34.44
CA VAL A 112 19.18 -30.10 35.62
C VAL A 112 19.16 -31.57 35.19
N ASP A 113 18.33 -31.92 34.20
CA ASP A 113 18.29 -33.27 33.64
C ASP A 113 19.64 -33.66 33.01
N TYR A 114 20.27 -32.75 32.27
CA TYR A 114 21.61 -32.97 31.70
C TYR A 114 22.66 -33.23 32.79
N ASP A 115 22.70 -32.40 33.84
CA ASP A 115 23.67 -32.53 34.93
C ASP A 115 23.50 -33.88 35.66
N ILE A 116 22.24 -34.31 35.89
CA ILE A 116 21.94 -35.64 36.46
C ILE A 116 22.37 -36.77 35.52
N GLU A 117 21.97 -36.74 34.24
CA GLU A 117 22.36 -37.78 33.26
C GLU A 117 23.89 -37.88 33.11
N LEU A 118 24.59 -36.74 33.21
CA LEU A 118 26.05 -36.69 33.15
C LEU A 118 26.68 -37.33 34.39
N GLU A 119 26.24 -36.96 35.60
CA GLU A 119 26.74 -37.52 36.85
C GLU A 119 26.51 -39.05 36.90
N GLU A 120 25.29 -39.50 36.63
CA GLU A 120 24.94 -40.93 36.62
C GLU A 120 25.72 -41.71 35.55
N GLY A 121 25.87 -41.13 34.35
CA GLY A 121 26.64 -41.75 33.28
C GLY A 121 28.13 -41.84 33.57
N GLU A 122 28.72 -40.83 34.21
CA GLU A 122 30.12 -40.88 34.64
C GLU A 122 30.34 -41.93 35.73
N GLU A 123 29.44 -42.03 36.71
CA GLU A 123 29.48 -43.07 37.72
C GLU A 123 29.39 -44.47 37.11
N HIS A 124 28.49 -44.64 36.13
CA HIS A 124 28.34 -45.90 35.40
C HIS A 124 29.61 -46.29 34.64
N GLU A 125 30.17 -45.39 33.83
CA GLU A 125 31.40 -45.68 33.06
C GLU A 125 32.60 -45.93 33.98
N ARG A 126 32.74 -45.19 35.09
CA ARG A 126 33.78 -45.42 36.11
C ARG A 126 33.63 -46.80 36.75
N SER A 127 32.40 -47.23 37.07
CA SER A 127 32.15 -48.57 37.62
C SER A 127 32.53 -49.72 36.68
N LEU A 128 32.66 -49.42 35.37
CA LEU A 128 33.08 -50.34 34.32
C LEU A 128 34.55 -50.16 33.91
N ASP A 129 35.32 -49.33 34.62
CA ASP A 129 36.71 -48.94 34.29
C ASP A 129 36.86 -48.37 32.87
N ARG A 130 35.86 -47.62 32.38
CA ARG A 130 35.83 -46.98 31.06
C ARG A 130 36.10 -45.47 31.14
N ASP A 131 36.45 -44.87 30.00
CA ASP A 131 36.76 -43.44 29.89
C ASP A 131 35.48 -42.59 29.74
N THR A 132 35.36 -41.53 30.54
CA THR A 132 34.18 -40.65 30.58
C THR A 132 34.27 -39.45 29.62
N ARG A 133 35.43 -39.20 29.01
CA ARG A 133 35.73 -37.95 28.27
C ARG A 133 34.78 -37.63 27.10
N GLY A 134 34.07 -38.61 26.55
CA GLY A 134 33.12 -38.42 25.45
C GLY A 134 31.65 -38.24 25.86
N LEU A 135 31.31 -38.50 27.12
CA LEU A 135 29.92 -38.57 27.58
C LEU A 135 29.20 -37.22 27.47
N ALA A 136 29.85 -36.14 27.92
CA ALA A 136 29.31 -34.79 27.86
C ALA A 136 28.96 -34.37 26.42
N TYR A 137 29.75 -34.76 25.43
CA TYR A 137 29.49 -34.48 24.02
C TYR A 137 28.30 -35.28 23.48
N ALA A 138 28.19 -36.55 23.88
CA ALA A 138 27.06 -37.40 23.50
C ALA A 138 25.73 -36.88 24.08
N LEU A 139 25.74 -36.41 25.33
CA LEU A 139 24.57 -35.83 25.99
C LEU A 139 24.22 -34.45 25.44
N ALA A 140 25.19 -33.62 25.09
CA ALA A 140 24.93 -32.30 24.51
C ALA A 140 24.13 -32.35 23.19
N ALA A 141 24.11 -33.48 22.48
CA ALA A 141 23.27 -33.65 21.29
C ALA A 141 21.78 -33.87 21.61
N ARG A 142 21.45 -34.28 22.84
CA ARG A 142 20.08 -34.57 23.30
C ARG A 142 19.46 -33.41 24.11
N HIS A 143 20.30 -32.51 24.62
CA HIS A 143 19.90 -31.37 25.46
C HIS A 143 20.13 -30.03 24.75
N GLY A 144 19.61 -28.95 25.31
CA GLY A 144 19.68 -27.59 24.76
C GLY A 144 18.41 -27.16 24.00
N ASP A 145 18.56 -26.20 23.09
CA ASP A 145 17.41 -25.50 22.45
C ASP A 145 16.39 -26.42 21.77
N ALA A 146 16.85 -27.54 21.18
CA ALA A 146 15.96 -28.50 20.55
C ALA A 146 15.07 -29.19 21.58
N ARG A 147 15.64 -29.60 22.71
CA ARG A 147 14.91 -30.25 23.80
C ARG A 147 13.97 -29.27 24.50
N VAL A 148 14.40 -28.03 24.69
CA VAL A 148 13.54 -26.96 25.22
C VAL A 148 12.31 -26.71 24.33
N LYS A 149 12.47 -26.77 23.00
CA LYS A 149 11.35 -26.67 22.06
C LYS A 149 10.40 -27.86 22.14
N GLU A 150 10.93 -29.07 22.30
CA GLU A 150 10.11 -30.27 22.54
C GLU A 150 9.32 -30.15 23.85
N LEU A 151 9.96 -29.75 24.94
CA LEU A 151 9.31 -29.53 26.23
C LEU A 151 8.23 -28.44 26.17
N LEU A 152 8.45 -27.38 25.38
CA LEU A 152 7.45 -26.34 25.17
C LEU A 152 6.23 -26.88 24.39
N GLU A 153 6.46 -27.73 23.38
CA GLU A 153 5.40 -28.41 22.62
C GLU A 153 4.63 -29.43 23.49
N GLU A 154 5.31 -30.09 24.43
CA GLU A 154 4.66 -30.94 25.46
C GLU A 154 3.76 -30.12 26.40
N CYS A 155 4.15 -28.88 26.74
CA CYS A 155 3.35 -27.99 27.59
C CYS A 155 2.13 -27.41 26.87
N ASP A 156 2.30 -26.91 25.64
CA ASP A 156 1.21 -26.36 24.83
C ASP A 156 1.36 -26.72 23.33
N PRO A 157 0.75 -27.84 22.87
CA PRO A 157 0.92 -28.35 21.52
C PRO A 157 0.43 -27.38 20.43
N GLY A 158 1.30 -27.04 19.48
CA GLY A 158 1.00 -26.13 18.37
C GLY A 158 0.87 -24.68 18.82
N PHE A 159 1.67 -24.27 19.82
CA PHE A 159 1.68 -22.88 20.28
C PHE A 159 2.00 -21.96 19.09
N SER A 160 1.16 -20.96 18.89
CA SER A 160 1.43 -19.91 17.90
C SER A 160 0.81 -18.59 18.34
N LEU A 161 1.47 -17.49 18.00
CA LEU A 161 1.02 -16.13 18.35
C LEU A 161 -0.35 -15.78 17.77
N LEU A 162 -0.74 -16.43 16.67
CA LEU A 162 -2.00 -16.20 15.97
C LEU A 162 -2.93 -17.42 16.07
N ARG A 163 -2.78 -18.25 17.10
CA ARG A 163 -3.62 -19.44 17.31
C ARG A 163 -5.09 -19.01 17.39
N GLY A 164 -5.94 -19.61 16.55
CA GLY A 164 -7.37 -19.33 16.50
C GLY A 164 -7.77 -18.08 15.68
N CYS A 165 -6.81 -17.38 15.07
CA CYS A 165 -7.10 -16.27 14.17
C CYS A 165 -7.51 -16.78 12.79
N ASN A 166 -8.56 -16.18 12.20
CA ASN A 166 -8.96 -16.47 10.82
C ASN A 166 -8.12 -15.65 9.84
N LEU A 167 -7.14 -16.30 9.20
CA LEU A 167 -6.23 -15.66 8.24
C LEU A 167 -6.66 -15.79 6.77
N ASP A 168 -7.92 -16.14 6.52
CA ASP A 168 -8.46 -16.31 5.16
C ASP A 168 -8.62 -14.97 4.43
N GLU A 169 -8.97 -13.91 5.18
CA GLU A 169 -9.15 -12.56 4.63
C GLU A 169 -7.80 -11.85 4.46
N PRO A 170 -7.45 -11.37 3.25
CA PRO A 170 -6.13 -10.81 2.96
C PRO A 170 -5.79 -9.59 3.82
N LEU A 171 -6.73 -8.66 4.01
CA LEU A 171 -6.49 -7.46 4.83
C LEU A 171 -6.29 -7.80 6.31
N TYR A 172 -7.06 -8.76 6.83
CA TYR A 172 -6.91 -9.23 8.21
C TYR A 172 -5.54 -9.89 8.41
N ARG A 173 -5.14 -10.75 7.45
CA ARG A 173 -3.84 -11.40 7.44
C ARG A 173 -2.69 -10.39 7.35
N ASP A 174 -2.83 -9.34 6.54
CA ASP A 174 -1.80 -8.32 6.38
C ASP A 174 -1.61 -7.50 7.66
N VAL A 175 -2.70 -7.15 8.35
CA VAL A 175 -2.63 -6.49 9.67
C VAL A 175 -1.97 -7.42 10.69
N ALA A 176 -2.37 -8.69 10.78
CA ALA A 176 -1.78 -9.64 11.71
C ALA A 176 -0.27 -9.80 11.45
N ASN A 177 0.13 -9.98 10.19
CA ASN A 177 1.53 -10.11 9.80
C ASN A 177 2.33 -8.84 10.07
N PHE A 178 1.75 -7.67 9.80
CA PHE A 178 2.36 -6.39 10.13
C PHE A 178 2.67 -6.31 11.63
N VAL A 179 1.68 -6.59 12.48
CA VAL A 179 1.87 -6.49 13.94
C VAL A 179 2.86 -7.53 14.47
N VAL A 180 2.76 -8.79 14.04
CA VAL A 180 3.70 -9.85 14.48
C VAL A 180 5.15 -9.50 14.15
N ARG A 181 5.41 -8.99 12.94
CA ARG A 181 6.76 -8.59 12.52
C ARG A 181 7.36 -7.47 13.37
N HIS A 182 6.52 -6.61 13.93
CA HIS A 182 6.96 -5.50 14.78
C HIS A 182 7.02 -5.89 16.26
N ALA A 183 6.12 -6.78 16.71
CA ALA A 183 6.01 -7.19 18.11
C ALA A 183 7.10 -8.18 18.53
N VAL A 184 7.53 -9.06 17.60
CA VAL A 184 8.48 -10.14 17.88
C VAL A 184 9.84 -9.77 17.30
N PRO A 185 10.87 -9.51 18.13
CA PRO A 185 12.25 -9.45 17.68
C PRO A 185 12.59 -10.72 16.91
N LYS A 186 13.18 -10.58 15.71
CA LYS A 186 13.78 -11.75 15.04
C LYS A 186 14.76 -12.37 16.03
N GLU A 187 14.64 -13.68 16.26
CA GLU A 187 15.67 -14.41 17.00
C GLU A 187 16.99 -14.16 16.27
N ASP A 188 17.91 -13.43 16.92
CA ASP A 188 19.26 -13.32 16.42
C ASP A 188 19.82 -14.75 16.37
N PRO A 189 20.51 -15.14 15.28
CA PRO A 189 21.15 -16.44 15.24
C PRO A 189 22.04 -16.57 16.49
N PRO A 190 22.10 -17.75 17.12
CA PRO A 190 22.83 -17.92 18.37
C PRO A 190 24.23 -17.38 18.18
N SER A 191 24.54 -16.31 18.91
CA SER A 191 25.88 -15.73 18.96
C SER A 191 26.76 -16.70 19.75
N GLY A 192 27.16 -17.77 19.06
CA GLY A 192 28.21 -18.67 19.49
C GLY A 192 29.53 -17.91 19.49
N LEU A 193 29.94 -17.49 20.67
CA LEU A 193 31.32 -17.36 21.15
C LEU A 193 32.42 -17.65 20.10
N ILE A 194 32.94 -16.62 19.43
CA ILE A 194 34.38 -16.47 19.20
C ILE A 194 34.74 -14.99 19.43
N SER A 195 34.93 -14.64 20.70
CA SER A 195 35.85 -13.58 21.07
C SER A 195 37.26 -14.08 20.73
N GLN A 196 37.84 -13.61 19.63
CA GLN A 196 39.29 -13.57 19.49
C GLN A 196 39.72 -12.13 19.25
N THR A 197 40.49 -11.65 20.22
CA THR A 197 41.20 -10.39 20.35
C THR A 197 41.98 -9.97 19.09
N PRO A 198 42.18 -8.64 18.87
CA PRO A 198 42.90 -8.12 17.72
C PRO A 198 44.41 -8.28 17.93
N ALA A 199 45.11 -8.85 16.95
CA ALA A 199 46.56 -8.94 16.94
C ALA A 199 47.13 -8.34 15.65
N GLY A 200 47.82 -7.20 15.80
CA GLY A 200 48.98 -6.85 14.99
C GLY A 200 48.74 -6.02 13.74
N ALA A 201 48.75 -4.70 13.90
CA ALA A 201 49.40 -3.84 12.90
C ALA A 201 50.92 -4.08 12.92
N PRO A 202 51.61 -3.81 11.81
CA PRO A 202 52.62 -2.76 11.93
C PRO A 202 52.57 -1.74 10.78
N ASN A 203 52.72 -0.50 11.23
CA ASN A 203 53.02 0.74 10.53
C ASN A 203 53.86 0.63 9.24
N GLY A 204 53.56 1.54 8.31
CA GLY A 204 54.50 1.94 7.26
C GLY A 204 53.98 3.08 6.37
N MET A 205 54.22 4.32 6.81
CA MET A 205 54.39 5.54 6.00
C MET A 205 53.20 6.12 5.20
N SER A 206 52.66 7.24 5.69
CA SER A 206 52.45 8.45 4.86
C SER A 206 53.81 9.17 4.71
N PRO A 207 54.01 10.18 3.82
CA PRO A 207 53.02 10.98 3.07
C PRO A 207 53.42 11.26 1.61
N GLU A 208 52.52 11.84 0.81
CA GLU A 208 52.87 12.95 -0.09
C GLU A 208 51.60 13.65 -0.61
N GLN A 209 51.50 14.94 -0.28
CA GLN A 209 50.61 15.93 -0.90
C GLN A 209 51.34 16.53 -2.10
N GLU A 210 50.64 16.69 -3.23
CA GLU A 210 50.78 17.72 -4.28
C GLU A 210 49.87 17.24 -5.44
N SER A 211 49.07 18.02 -6.16
CA SER A 211 48.83 19.46 -6.30
C SER A 211 47.59 19.61 -7.22
N GLU A 212 46.91 20.78 -7.15
CA GLU A 212 46.19 21.55 -8.20
C GLU A 212 45.60 20.83 -9.46
N GLU A 213 44.43 21.12 -10.02
CA GLU A 213 43.51 22.27 -10.05
C GLU A 213 42.18 21.79 -10.72
N PRO A 214 41.07 22.56 -10.68
CA PRO A 214 39.77 22.13 -11.17
C PRO A 214 39.52 22.54 -12.63
N SER A 215 39.09 21.61 -13.49
CA SER A 215 38.52 21.95 -14.81
C SER A 215 36.99 21.83 -14.77
N ARG A 216 36.33 22.98 -14.98
CA ARG A 216 34.89 23.14 -15.15
C ARG A 216 34.42 22.58 -16.52
N PRO A 217 33.09 22.49 -16.74
CA PRO A 217 32.45 21.47 -17.58
C PRO A 217 32.25 21.91 -19.03
N ASP A 218 31.99 20.94 -19.91
CA ASP A 218 31.19 21.14 -21.12
C ASP A 218 30.37 19.87 -21.40
N PHE A 219 29.04 20.07 -21.43
CA PHE A 219 27.97 19.48 -22.25
C PHE A 219 26.64 19.36 -21.50
#